data_AF-A0A365ZFX3-F1
#
_entry.id   AF-A0A365ZFX3-F1
#
_cell.length_a   1.000
_cell.length_b   1.000
_cell.length_c   1.000
_cell.angle_alpha   90.00
_cell.angle_beta   90.00
_cell.angle_gamma   90.00
#
_symmetry.space_group_name_H-M   'P 1'
#
loop_
_entity.id
_entity.type
_entity.pdbx_description
1 polymer ?
#
loop_
_entity_poly.entity_id
_entity_poly.type
_entity_poly.pdbx_seq_one_letter_code
_entity_poly.pdbx_strand_id
1 'polypeptide(L)'
;MTAQRRLEFAEPGEAGGLAAFLGRQLRWDRAAAARLQADDGVVAVFTRPARFDVLAVWPSRLSAPATLDVTVSAGALLDAIDDEGGAVTVPEPVTGPSWAGLLPPRGGWRPLAELPHATVREAAAGVVAEFRRRTERLPEAERTRAALDALAEEIWSRRLPGTPLPLRAVHAAHALGFLRADAPVGLLTGGPWLRLRTPLGATVVRREGGTPGLGVTPLTGKRPGP
;
A
#
# COMPACT_ATOMS: atom_id res chain seq x y z
N MET A 1 -10.03 -3.93 30.43
CA MET A 1 -9.11 -4.92 29.85
C MET A 1 -9.75 -5.51 28.61
N THR A 2 -9.43 -4.98 27.44
CA THR A 2 -9.85 -5.57 26.16
C THR A 2 -9.00 -6.83 25.95
N ALA A 3 -9.63 -7.99 25.78
CA ALA A 3 -8.89 -9.23 25.54
C ALA A 3 -8.04 -9.07 24.27
N GLN A 4 -6.73 -9.25 24.39
CA GLN A 4 -5.80 -9.17 23.27
C GLN A 4 -6.07 -10.34 22.33
N ARG A 5 -6.42 -10.04 21.07
CA ARG A 5 -6.90 -11.07 20.12
C ARG A 5 -5.74 -11.68 19.37
N ARG A 6 -5.62 -13.01 19.36
CA ARG A 6 -4.61 -13.74 18.60
C ARG A 6 -5.17 -14.19 17.25
N LEU A 7 -4.36 -14.07 16.20
CA LEU A 7 -4.65 -14.52 14.84
C LEU A 7 -3.64 -15.60 14.48
N GLU A 8 -4.14 -16.77 14.09
CA GLU A 8 -3.33 -17.90 13.66
C GLU A 8 -3.41 -18.01 12.14
N PHE A 9 -2.26 -18.11 11.48
CA PHE A 9 -2.20 -18.22 10.03
C PHE A 9 -2.42 -19.67 9.60
N ALA A 10 -3.08 -19.85 8.45
CA ALA A 10 -3.40 -21.18 7.93
C ALA A 10 -2.16 -21.91 7.37
N GLU A 11 -1.21 -21.16 6.81
CA GLU A 11 -0.06 -21.72 6.11
C GLU A 11 1.25 -21.43 6.87
N PRO A 12 2.19 -22.39 6.91
CA PRO A 12 3.52 -22.15 7.45
C PRO A 12 4.24 -20.99 6.75
N GLY A 13 4.96 -20.17 7.52
CA GLY A 13 5.76 -19.06 6.99
C GLY A 13 4.99 -17.77 6.71
N GLU A 14 3.66 -17.75 6.89
CA GLU A 14 2.85 -16.53 6.78
C GLU A 14 3.21 -15.51 7.88
N ALA A 15 3.49 -15.98 9.10
CA ALA A 15 3.99 -15.13 10.19
C ALA A 15 5.32 -14.44 9.82
N GLY A 16 6.31 -15.20 9.37
CA GLY A 16 7.56 -14.66 8.82
C GLY A 16 7.36 -13.77 7.60
N GLY A 17 6.36 -14.07 6.76
CA GLY A 17 5.95 -13.23 5.63
C GLY A 17 5.46 -11.85 6.07
N LEU A 18 4.57 -11.81 7.07
CA LEU A 18 4.09 -10.58 7.71
C LEU A 18 5.23 -9.82 8.37
N ALA A 19 6.10 -10.50 9.12
CA ALA A 19 7.25 -9.89 9.77
C ALA A 19 8.17 -9.22 8.75
N ALA A 20 8.44 -9.92 7.65
CA ALA A 20 9.26 -9.39 6.57
C ALA A 20 8.59 -8.18 5.89
N PHE A 21 7.26 -8.19 5.69
CA PHE A 21 6.52 -7.05 5.15
C PHE A 21 6.58 -5.83 6.08
N LEU A 22 6.26 -5.98 7.36
CA LEU A 22 6.28 -4.90 8.35
C LEU A 22 7.70 -4.37 8.58
N GLY A 23 8.70 -5.24 8.64
CA GLY A 23 10.11 -4.84 8.72
C GLY A 23 10.55 -3.99 7.53
N ARG A 24 10.05 -4.28 6.32
CA ARG A 24 10.30 -3.43 5.13
C ARG A 24 9.54 -2.11 5.19
N GLN A 25 8.29 -2.13 5.66
CA GLN A 25 7.48 -0.92 5.86
C GLN A 25 8.16 0.05 6.84
N LEU A 26 8.65 -0.45 7.98
CA LEU A 26 9.26 0.36 9.04
C LEU A 26 10.60 1.01 8.63
N ARG A 27 11.26 0.53 7.57
CA ARG A 27 12.42 1.23 6.99
C ARG A 27 12.06 2.54 6.29
N TRP A 28 10.82 2.65 5.80
CA TRP A 28 10.32 3.86 5.15
C TRP A 28 9.64 4.81 6.13
N ASP A 29 8.95 4.25 7.12
CA ASP A 29 8.23 5.02 8.14
C ASP A 29 8.28 4.28 9.48
N ARG A 30 9.10 4.78 10.41
CA ARG A 30 9.26 4.21 11.75
C ARG A 30 8.01 4.34 12.62
N ALA A 31 7.12 5.27 12.30
CA ALA A 31 5.86 5.51 12.99
C ALA A 31 4.66 4.92 12.22
N ALA A 32 4.92 4.02 11.27
CA ALA A 32 3.86 3.44 10.43
C ALA A 32 2.75 2.80 11.27
N ALA A 33 1.51 3.09 10.90
CA ALA A 33 0.35 2.35 11.37
C ALA A 33 0.04 1.18 10.42
N ALA A 34 -0.56 0.13 10.97
CA ALA A 34 -1.13 -0.98 10.21
C ALA A 34 -2.62 -1.08 10.54
N ARG A 35 -3.49 -1.06 9.52
CA ARG A 35 -4.91 -1.36 9.68
C ARG A 35 -5.13 -2.81 9.32
N LEU A 36 -5.66 -3.61 10.24
CA LEU A 36 -6.00 -5.00 10.03
C LEU A 36 -7.50 -5.09 9.82
N GLN A 37 -7.91 -5.75 8.74
CA GLN A 37 -9.30 -6.17 8.56
C GLN A 37 -9.32 -7.69 8.41
N ALA A 38 -9.98 -8.38 9.33
CA ALA A 38 -10.22 -9.82 9.21
C ALA A 38 -11.71 -10.09 9.06
N ASP A 39 -12.04 -10.98 8.13
CA ASP A 39 -13.39 -11.47 7.86
C ASP A 39 -13.28 -12.80 7.11
N ASP A 40 -14.25 -13.71 7.28
CA ASP A 40 -14.35 -14.98 6.53
C ASP A 40 -13.04 -15.80 6.45
N GLY A 41 -12.23 -15.79 7.53
CA GLY A 41 -10.97 -16.55 7.60
C GLY A 41 -9.83 -15.97 6.77
N VAL A 42 -9.89 -14.69 6.40
CA VAL A 42 -8.79 -13.95 5.76
C VAL A 42 -8.52 -12.69 6.57
N VAL A 43 -7.24 -12.36 6.76
CA VAL A 43 -6.80 -11.06 7.26
C VAL A 43 -6.11 -10.28 6.15
N ALA A 44 -6.44 -9.00 6.02
CA ALA A 44 -5.70 -8.05 5.20
C ALA A 44 -5.04 -7.02 6.12
N VAL A 45 -3.72 -6.91 6.03
CA VAL A 45 -2.91 -5.90 6.72
C VAL A 45 -2.59 -4.78 5.74
N PHE A 46 -3.12 -3.60 6.00
CA PHE A 46 -2.94 -2.41 5.19
C PHE A 46 -1.88 -1.49 5.82
N THR A 47 -0.94 -1.02 5.02
CA THR A 47 0.00 0.06 5.39
C THR A 47 0.08 1.09 4.27
N ARG A 48 0.70 2.23 4.54
CA ARG A 48 1.02 3.25 3.54
C ARG A 48 2.49 3.65 3.69
N PRO A 49 3.42 3.13 2.89
CA PRO A 49 4.81 3.61 2.94
C PRO A 49 4.85 5.11 2.64
N ALA A 50 5.54 5.86 3.49
CA ALA A 50 5.64 7.31 3.37
C ALA A 50 6.15 7.72 1.98
N ARG A 51 5.63 8.83 1.44
CA ARG A 51 5.98 9.42 0.13
C ARG A 51 5.51 8.68 -1.12
N PHE A 52 4.98 7.46 -1.01
CA PHE A 52 4.53 6.72 -2.20
C PHE A 52 3.12 7.07 -2.64
N ASP A 53 2.28 7.59 -1.74
CA ASP A 53 0.83 7.72 -1.94
C ASP A 53 0.13 6.44 -2.41
N VAL A 54 0.65 5.30 -1.94
CA VAL A 54 0.23 3.95 -2.28
C VAL A 54 -0.19 3.24 -1.00
N LEU A 55 -1.30 2.50 -1.05
CA LEU A 55 -1.63 1.52 -0.02
C LEU A 55 -0.95 0.20 -0.35
N ALA A 56 -0.25 -0.38 0.61
CA ALA A 56 0.24 -1.73 0.53
C ALA A 56 -0.70 -2.66 1.30
N VAL A 57 -0.95 -3.84 0.74
CA VAL A 57 -1.85 -4.84 1.31
C VAL A 57 -1.11 -6.16 1.37
N TRP A 58 -1.00 -6.71 2.57
CA TRP A 58 -0.56 -8.07 2.80
C TRP A 58 -1.77 -8.91 3.23
N PRO A 59 -2.34 -9.74 2.34
CA PRO A 59 -3.41 -10.66 2.67
C PRO A 59 -2.86 -12.01 3.13
N SER A 60 -3.53 -12.65 4.08
CA SER A 60 -3.22 -14.03 4.50
C SER A 60 -4.46 -14.77 4.98
N ARG A 61 -4.45 -16.09 4.84
CA ARG A 61 -5.53 -16.96 5.34
C ARG A 61 -5.29 -17.27 6.81
N LEU A 62 -6.38 -17.33 7.57
CA LEU A 62 -6.38 -17.69 8.97
C LEU A 62 -6.81 -19.16 9.14
N SER A 63 -6.26 -19.84 10.13
CA SER A 63 -6.64 -21.22 10.49
C SER A 63 -8.08 -21.30 11.01
N ALA A 64 -8.56 -20.20 11.63
CA ALA A 64 -9.92 -20.05 12.12
C ALA A 64 -10.50 -18.68 11.72
N PRO A 65 -11.83 -18.58 11.49
CA PRO A 65 -12.48 -17.31 11.21
C PRO A 65 -12.26 -16.28 12.34
N ALA A 66 -11.96 -15.04 11.95
CA ALA A 66 -11.89 -13.92 12.85
C ALA A 66 -12.56 -12.70 12.23
N THR A 67 -13.20 -11.88 13.07
CA THR A 67 -13.80 -10.61 12.66
C THR A 67 -13.15 -9.50 13.46
N LEU A 68 -12.43 -8.61 12.78
CA LEU A 68 -11.86 -7.41 13.39
C LEU A 68 -11.62 -6.34 12.34
N ASP A 69 -11.64 -5.09 12.79
CA ASP A 69 -11.23 -3.94 12.02
C ASP A 69 -10.57 -2.95 12.98
N VAL A 70 -9.25 -3.00 13.07
CA VAL A 70 -8.48 -2.18 14.03
C VAL A 70 -7.25 -1.59 13.36
N THR A 71 -6.84 -0.43 13.84
CA THR A 71 -5.56 0.18 13.46
C THR A 71 -4.61 0.11 14.65
N VAL A 72 -3.40 -0.37 14.42
CA VAL A 72 -2.35 -0.57 15.43
C VAL A 72 -1.04 0.05 14.95
N SER A 73 -0.05 0.16 15.85
CA SER A 73 1.34 0.44 15.46
C SER A 73 1.91 -0.74 14.67
N ALA A 74 2.53 -0.48 13.52
CA ALA A 74 3.20 -1.52 12.73
C ALA A 74 4.41 -2.11 13.46
N GLY A 75 5.09 -1.31 14.31
CA GLY A 75 6.18 -1.77 15.16
C GLY A 75 5.68 -2.74 16.23
N ALA A 76 4.64 -2.34 16.98
CA ALA A 76 4.04 -3.22 17.99
C ALA A 76 3.46 -4.49 17.38
N LEU A 77 2.91 -4.41 16.16
CA LEU A 77 2.41 -5.59 15.45
C LEU A 77 3.56 -6.52 15.06
N LEU A 78 4.68 -5.98 14.58
CA LEU A 78 5.88 -6.76 14.25
C LEU A 78 6.44 -7.47 15.49
N ASP A 79 6.54 -6.77 16.62
CA ASP A 79 7.07 -7.32 17.86
C ASP A 79 6.17 -8.41 18.47
N ALA A 80 4.88 -8.41 18.10
CA ALA A 80 3.89 -9.38 18.57
C ALA A 80 3.73 -10.61 17.67
N ILE A 81 4.56 -10.75 16.64
CA ILE A 81 4.56 -11.93 15.75
C ILE A 81 5.28 -13.08 16.45
N ASP A 82 4.59 -14.21 16.48
CA ASP A 82 5.11 -15.50 16.90
C ASP A 82 5.34 -16.34 15.64
N ASP A 83 6.58 -16.29 15.11
CA ASP A 83 6.95 -16.97 13.86
C ASP A 83 6.92 -18.49 14.01
N GLU A 84 7.41 -19.00 15.14
CA GLU A 84 7.40 -20.44 15.46
C GLU A 84 5.97 -20.97 15.61
N GLY A 85 5.11 -20.20 16.31
CA GLY A 85 3.70 -20.53 16.49
C GLY A 85 2.79 -20.17 15.31
N GLY A 86 3.34 -19.59 14.23
CA GLY A 86 2.57 -19.23 13.04
C GLY A 86 1.42 -18.25 13.32
N ALA A 87 1.62 -17.29 14.21
CA ALA A 87 0.55 -16.44 14.71
C ALA A 87 1.00 -15.00 14.99
N VAL A 88 0.03 -14.12 15.22
CA VAL A 88 0.27 -12.75 15.69
C VAL A 88 -0.76 -12.37 16.74
N THR A 89 -0.29 -11.79 17.83
CA THR A 89 -1.18 -11.21 18.83
C THR A 89 -1.45 -9.75 18.48
N VAL A 90 -2.71 -9.39 18.23
CA VAL A 90 -3.10 -8.04 17.80
C VAL A 90 -2.83 -7.04 18.94
N PRO A 91 -1.99 -6.01 18.75
CA PRO A 91 -1.70 -5.01 19.77
C PRO A 91 -2.90 -4.13 20.10
N GLU A 92 -2.75 -3.27 21.13
CA GLU A 92 -3.76 -2.27 21.45
C GLU A 92 -4.01 -1.31 20.26
N PRO A 93 -5.28 -1.00 19.95
CA PRO A 93 -5.62 -0.06 18.91
C PRO A 93 -5.08 1.35 19.18
N VAL A 94 -4.65 2.02 18.11
CA VAL A 94 -4.21 3.42 18.14
C VAL A 94 -5.13 4.27 17.27
N THR A 95 -5.14 5.58 17.51
CA THR A 95 -5.75 6.53 16.56
C THR A 95 -4.97 6.47 15.24
N GLY A 96 -5.63 5.96 14.20
CA GLY A 96 -5.02 5.76 12.90
C GLY A 96 -4.79 7.08 12.13
N PRO A 97 -3.81 7.10 11.22
CA PRO A 97 -3.62 8.21 10.28
C PRO A 97 -4.83 8.37 9.33
N SER A 98 -4.98 9.54 8.72
CA SER A 98 -6.14 9.85 7.86
C SER A 98 -6.38 8.85 6.72
N TRP A 99 -5.31 8.29 6.13
CA TRP A 99 -5.43 7.27 5.08
C TRP A 99 -6.12 6.00 5.57
N ALA A 100 -6.05 5.69 6.87
CA ALA A 100 -6.62 4.49 7.43
C ALA A 100 -8.13 4.46 7.16
N GLY A 101 -8.83 5.60 7.15
CA GLY A 101 -10.25 5.69 6.80
C GLY A 101 -10.61 5.52 5.32
N LEU A 102 -9.61 5.41 4.43
CA LEU A 102 -9.76 5.46 2.98
C LEU A 102 -9.15 4.20 2.33
N LEU A 103 -9.77 3.05 2.59
CA LEU A 103 -9.36 1.76 2.06
C LEU A 103 -10.03 1.44 0.70
N PRO A 104 -9.40 0.61 -0.14
CA PRO A 104 -10.01 0.15 -1.38
C PRO A 104 -11.16 -0.84 -1.11
N PRO A 105 -12.04 -1.08 -2.09
CA PRO A 105 -13.12 -2.05 -1.94
C PRO A 105 -12.57 -3.47 -1.72
N ARG A 106 -13.25 -4.25 -0.87
CA ARG A 106 -12.90 -5.65 -0.60
C ARG A 106 -13.06 -6.53 -1.86
N GLY A 107 -14.15 -6.31 -2.61
CA GLY A 107 -14.50 -7.05 -3.82
C GLY A 107 -14.74 -6.16 -5.04
N GLY A 108 -15.32 -6.72 -6.10
CA GLY A 108 -15.65 -5.99 -7.33
C GLY A 108 -14.45 -5.65 -8.21
N TRP A 109 -13.31 -6.31 -8.00
CA TRP A 109 -12.11 -6.14 -8.80
C TRP A 109 -12.26 -6.82 -10.16
N ARG A 110 -11.96 -6.09 -11.23
CA ARG A 110 -11.91 -6.60 -12.60
C ARG A 110 -10.47 -6.66 -13.09
N PRO A 111 -10.04 -7.75 -13.74
CA PRO A 111 -8.72 -7.80 -14.37
C PRO A 111 -8.65 -6.77 -15.50
N LEU A 112 -7.52 -6.07 -15.58
CA LEU A 112 -7.21 -5.10 -16.63
C LEU A 112 -6.07 -5.60 -17.53
N ALA A 113 -5.05 -6.19 -16.92
CA ALA A 113 -3.93 -6.81 -17.62
C ALA A 113 -3.25 -7.86 -16.73
N GLU A 114 -2.55 -8.81 -17.35
CA GLU A 114 -1.55 -9.63 -16.70
C GLU A 114 -0.18 -9.22 -17.26
N LEU A 115 0.73 -8.83 -16.36
CA LEU A 115 2.01 -8.24 -16.71
C LEU A 115 3.12 -9.25 -16.49
N PRO A 116 4.06 -9.42 -17.44
CA PRO A 116 5.25 -10.23 -17.23
C PRO A 116 6.05 -9.72 -16.03
N HIS A 117 6.47 -10.64 -15.16
CA HIS A 117 7.24 -10.31 -13.95
C HIS A 117 8.50 -9.49 -14.26
N ALA A 118 9.26 -9.93 -15.27
CA ALA A 118 10.47 -9.27 -15.72
C ALA A 118 10.23 -7.78 -16.06
N THR A 119 9.19 -7.48 -16.84
CA THR A 119 8.82 -6.11 -17.23
C THR A 119 8.51 -5.23 -16.00
N VAL A 120 7.81 -5.76 -15.00
CA VAL A 120 7.49 -5.01 -13.78
C VAL A 120 8.75 -4.78 -12.93
N ARG A 121 9.65 -5.77 -12.83
CA ARG A 121 10.92 -5.61 -12.11
C ARG A 121 11.88 -4.66 -12.82
N GLU A 122 11.96 -4.71 -14.14
CA GLU A 122 12.74 -3.77 -14.95
C GLU A 122 12.23 -2.34 -14.78
N ALA A 123 10.91 -2.13 -14.81
CA ALA A 123 10.32 -0.82 -14.55
C ALA A 123 10.67 -0.32 -13.13
N ALA A 124 10.59 -1.18 -12.11
CA ALA A 124 10.99 -0.82 -10.75
C ALA A 124 12.47 -0.43 -10.66
N ALA A 125 13.36 -1.22 -11.29
CA ALA A 125 14.80 -0.95 -11.31
C ALA A 125 15.11 0.36 -12.06
N GLY A 126 14.43 0.60 -13.19
CA GLY A 126 14.56 1.81 -13.99
C GLY A 126 14.20 3.07 -13.21
N VAL A 127 13.10 3.05 -12.45
CA VAL A 127 12.68 4.16 -11.57
C VAL A 127 13.75 4.47 -10.53
N VAL A 128 14.28 3.45 -9.85
CA VAL A 128 15.33 3.63 -8.83
C VAL A 128 16.62 4.16 -9.45
N ALA A 129 17.04 3.61 -10.58
CA ALA A 129 18.25 4.03 -11.28
C ALA A 129 18.14 5.47 -11.80
N GLU A 130 16.98 5.86 -12.33
CA GLU A 130 16.72 7.23 -12.77
C GLU A 130 16.74 8.22 -11.61
N PHE A 131 16.08 7.91 -10.50
CA PHE A 131 16.07 8.77 -9.33
C PHE A 131 17.48 9.00 -8.78
N ARG A 132 18.28 7.93 -8.65
CA ARG A 132 19.69 8.01 -8.19
C ARG A 132 20.54 8.86 -9.12
N ARG A 133 20.53 8.55 -10.42
CA ARG A 133 21.29 9.28 -11.43
C ARG A 133 20.96 10.77 -11.44
N ARG A 134 19.67 11.13 -11.35
CA ARG A 134 19.25 12.54 -11.35
C ARG A 134 19.60 13.24 -10.04
N THR A 135 19.48 12.56 -8.90
CA THR A 135 19.91 13.09 -7.59
C THR A 135 21.42 13.36 -7.57
N GLU A 136 22.23 12.46 -8.11
CA GLU A 136 23.70 12.60 -8.18
C GLU A 136 24.12 13.78 -9.08
N ARG A 137 23.32 14.13 -10.09
CA ARG A 137 23.59 15.28 -10.97
C ARG A 137 23.23 16.63 -10.35
N LEU A 138 22.41 16.65 -9.30
CA LEU A 138 22.12 17.89 -8.58
C LEU A 138 23.37 18.37 -7.83
N PRO A 139 23.72 19.67 -7.88
CA PRO A 139 24.70 20.26 -6.98
C PRO A 139 24.31 20.01 -5.51
N GLU A 140 25.29 19.85 -4.63
CA GLU A 140 25.02 19.53 -3.21
C GLU A 140 24.10 20.56 -2.53
N ALA A 141 24.28 21.85 -2.83
CA ALA A 141 23.42 22.93 -2.34
C ALA A 141 21.96 22.82 -2.79
N GLU A 142 21.69 22.16 -3.93
CA GLU A 142 20.35 21.99 -4.50
C GLU A 142 19.70 20.66 -4.11
N ARG A 143 20.44 19.72 -3.49
CA ARG A 143 19.94 18.43 -2.98
C ARG A 143 19.10 18.57 -1.71
N THR A 144 18.18 19.51 -1.72
CA THR A 144 17.22 19.75 -0.63
C THR A 144 16.14 18.68 -0.61
N ARG A 145 15.47 18.51 0.53
CA ARG A 145 14.34 17.58 0.64
C ARG A 145 13.23 17.89 -0.36
N ALA A 146 12.92 19.18 -0.57
CA ALA A 146 11.91 19.61 -1.53
C ALA A 146 12.29 19.25 -2.98
N ALA A 147 13.55 19.42 -3.37
CA ALA A 147 14.02 19.04 -4.70
C ALA A 147 13.94 17.52 -4.93
N LEU A 148 14.32 16.72 -3.92
CA LEU A 148 14.21 15.27 -3.97
C LEU A 148 12.74 14.80 -4.04
N ASP A 149 11.85 15.45 -3.29
CA ASP A 149 10.42 15.14 -3.31
C ASP A 149 9.79 15.50 -4.67
N ALA A 150 10.13 16.64 -5.25
CA ALA A 150 9.68 17.04 -6.59
C ALA A 150 10.20 16.07 -7.68
N LEU A 151 11.46 15.66 -7.58
CA LEU A 151 12.06 14.69 -8.48
C LEU A 151 11.40 13.31 -8.37
N ALA A 152 11.14 12.86 -7.13
CA ALA A 152 10.41 11.62 -6.88
C ALA A 152 9.00 11.68 -7.49
N GLU A 153 8.28 12.78 -7.28
CA GLU A 153 6.95 12.99 -7.83
C GLU A 153 6.96 12.93 -9.37
N GLU A 154 7.89 13.63 -10.02
CA GLU A 154 8.04 13.63 -11.48
C GLU A 154 8.27 12.23 -12.06
N ILE A 155 9.08 11.38 -11.39
CA ILE A 155 9.39 10.04 -11.88
C ILE A 155 8.25 9.07 -11.56
N TRP A 156 7.74 9.11 -10.33
CA TRP A 156 6.83 8.08 -9.83
C TRP A 156 5.37 8.29 -10.27
N SER A 157 4.99 9.51 -10.66
CA SER A 157 3.68 9.82 -11.26
C SER A 157 3.51 9.28 -12.69
N ARG A 158 4.62 9.03 -13.41
CA ARG A 158 4.57 8.45 -14.76
C ARG A 158 3.93 7.08 -14.73
N ARG A 159 3.35 6.66 -15.85
CA ARG A 159 2.66 5.37 -15.96
C ARG A 159 3.60 4.27 -16.43
N LEU A 160 3.40 3.06 -15.92
CA LEU A 160 3.98 1.86 -16.49
C LEU A 160 3.47 1.72 -17.94
N PRO A 161 4.35 1.61 -18.95
CA PRO A 161 3.97 1.59 -20.35
C PRO A 161 2.86 0.57 -20.66
N GLY A 162 1.88 0.98 -21.46
CA GLY A 162 0.72 0.15 -21.82
C GLY A 162 -0.34 0.01 -20.74
N THR A 163 -0.21 0.68 -19.59
CA THR A 163 -1.16 0.57 -18.47
C THR A 163 -1.50 1.93 -17.86
N PRO A 164 -2.61 2.04 -17.11
CA PRO A 164 -2.90 3.25 -16.31
C PRO A 164 -2.16 3.28 -14.97
N LEU A 165 -1.36 2.26 -14.63
CA LEU A 165 -0.74 2.12 -13.32
C LEU A 165 0.45 3.10 -13.17
N PRO A 166 0.45 3.99 -12.17
CA PRO A 166 1.60 4.86 -11.93
C PRO A 166 2.79 4.06 -11.37
N LEU A 167 3.99 4.49 -11.73
CA LEU A 167 5.25 3.84 -11.37
C LEU A 167 5.49 3.83 -9.85
N ARG A 168 4.90 4.74 -9.07
CA ARG A 168 4.88 4.67 -7.59
C ARG A 168 4.35 3.33 -7.06
N ALA A 169 3.32 2.76 -7.68
CA ALA A 169 2.76 1.48 -7.25
C ALA A 169 3.74 0.32 -7.50
N VAL A 170 4.46 0.39 -8.62
CA VAL A 170 5.50 -0.57 -9.01
C VAL A 170 6.72 -0.45 -8.09
N HIS A 171 7.17 0.78 -7.83
CA HIS A 171 8.29 1.06 -6.94
C HIS A 171 7.98 0.64 -5.49
N ALA A 172 6.78 0.93 -4.99
CA ALA A 172 6.33 0.48 -3.67
C ALA A 172 6.32 -1.05 -3.57
N ALA A 173 5.80 -1.75 -4.59
CA ALA A 173 5.78 -3.21 -4.61
C ALA A 173 7.20 -3.80 -4.59
N HIS A 174 8.15 -3.17 -5.30
CA HIS A 174 9.56 -3.53 -5.23
C HIS A 174 10.14 -3.29 -3.84
N ALA A 175 9.98 -2.10 -3.29
CA ALA A 175 10.54 -1.69 -2.00
C ALA A 175 10.03 -2.53 -0.83
N LEU A 176 8.76 -2.96 -0.91
CA LEU A 176 8.09 -3.82 0.06
C LEU A 176 8.24 -5.32 -0.25
N GLY A 177 9.06 -5.69 -1.25
CA GLY A 177 9.43 -7.08 -1.53
C GLY A 177 8.33 -7.93 -2.19
N PHE A 178 7.25 -7.33 -2.67
CA PHE A 178 6.15 -8.04 -3.33
C PHE A 178 6.53 -8.63 -4.69
N LEU A 179 7.60 -8.12 -5.32
CA LEU A 179 8.13 -8.61 -6.60
C LEU A 179 9.26 -9.65 -6.44
N ARG A 180 9.40 -10.28 -5.27
CA ARG A 180 10.44 -11.30 -5.02
C ARG A 180 10.13 -12.65 -5.66
N ALA A 181 8.86 -13.05 -5.69
CA ALA A 181 8.44 -14.28 -6.35
C ALA A 181 8.40 -14.06 -7.87
N ASP A 182 9.02 -14.96 -8.63
CA ASP A 182 8.96 -14.96 -10.10
C ASP A 182 7.61 -15.51 -10.56
N ALA A 183 6.64 -14.62 -10.66
CA ALA A 183 5.26 -14.96 -11.02
C ALA A 183 4.61 -13.78 -11.77
N PRO A 184 3.66 -14.05 -12.69
CA PRO A 184 2.90 -13.02 -13.38
C PRO A 184 2.25 -12.03 -12.39
N VAL A 185 2.22 -10.76 -12.79
CA VAL A 185 1.71 -9.68 -11.95
C VAL A 185 0.36 -9.22 -12.48
N GLY A 186 -0.69 -9.40 -11.67
CA GLY A 186 -2.04 -9.01 -12.06
C GLY A 186 -2.28 -7.52 -11.87
N LEU A 187 -2.77 -6.82 -12.88
CA LEU A 187 -3.29 -5.46 -12.77
C LEU A 187 -4.82 -5.51 -12.77
N LEU A 188 -5.43 -5.03 -11.69
CA LEU A 188 -6.88 -5.01 -11.50
C LEU A 188 -7.39 -3.58 -11.31
N THR A 189 -8.69 -3.40 -11.54
CA THR A 189 -9.38 -2.13 -11.28
C THR A 189 -10.72 -2.34 -10.59
N GLY A 190 -11.11 -1.39 -9.73
CA GLY A 190 -12.40 -1.37 -9.04
C GLY A 190 -12.77 0.07 -8.69
N GLY A 191 -13.78 0.63 -9.36
CA GLY A 191 -14.10 2.06 -9.24
C GLY A 191 -12.89 2.95 -9.54
N PRO A 192 -12.53 3.92 -8.66
CA PRO A 192 -11.36 4.77 -8.85
C PRO A 192 -10.03 4.08 -8.52
N TRP A 193 -10.01 2.78 -8.20
CA TRP A 193 -8.81 2.09 -7.73
C TRP A 193 -8.13 1.26 -8.83
N LEU A 194 -6.80 1.20 -8.74
CA LEU A 194 -5.94 0.25 -9.43
C LEU A 194 -5.21 -0.60 -8.39
N ARG A 195 -5.08 -1.89 -8.65
CA ARG A 195 -4.37 -2.85 -7.78
C ARG A 195 -3.36 -3.63 -8.60
N LEU A 196 -2.09 -3.52 -8.23
CA LEU A 196 -1.01 -4.40 -8.68
C LEU A 196 -0.93 -5.56 -7.69
N ARG A 197 -1.28 -6.77 -8.11
CA ARG A 197 -1.35 -7.98 -7.27
C ARG A 197 -0.22 -8.94 -7.62
N THR A 198 0.47 -9.42 -6.59
CA THR A 198 1.48 -10.48 -6.67
C THR A 198 1.12 -11.59 -5.66
N PRO A 199 1.81 -12.74 -5.68
CA PRO A 199 1.63 -13.77 -4.65
C PRO A 199 2.00 -13.31 -3.23
N LEU A 200 2.88 -12.31 -3.10
CA LEU A 200 3.42 -11.86 -1.81
C LEU A 200 2.71 -10.62 -1.24
N GLY A 201 1.74 -10.07 -1.96
CA GLY A 201 1.01 -8.87 -1.56
C GLY A 201 0.49 -8.06 -2.73
N ALA A 202 -0.01 -6.86 -2.44
CA ALA A 202 -0.50 -5.96 -3.46
C ALA A 202 -0.20 -4.50 -3.13
N THR A 203 -0.02 -3.68 -4.16
CA THR A 203 -0.08 -2.23 -4.05
C THR A 203 -1.35 -1.70 -4.70
N VAL A 204 -1.95 -0.70 -4.06
CA VAL A 204 -3.24 -0.15 -4.44
C VAL A 204 -3.16 1.38 -4.47
N VAL A 205 -3.63 1.97 -5.55
CA VAL A 205 -3.61 3.42 -5.77
C VAL A 205 -4.96 3.89 -6.28
N ARG A 206 -5.32 5.13 -5.97
CA ARG A 206 -6.44 5.79 -6.64
C ARG A 206 -5.94 6.37 -7.96
N ARG A 207 -6.76 6.25 -9.00
CA ARG A 207 -6.57 6.95 -10.27
C ARG A 207 -6.74 8.44 -10.02
N GLU A 208 -5.73 9.22 -10.32
CA GLU A 208 -5.85 10.67 -10.43
C GLU A 208 -6.69 10.99 -11.67
N GLY A 209 -7.63 11.95 -11.54
CA GLY A 209 -8.53 12.36 -12.63
C GLY A 209 -9.89 11.65 -12.69
N GLY A 210 -10.29 10.94 -11.64
CA GLY A 210 -11.67 10.47 -11.45
C GLY A 210 -12.32 11.18 -10.29
N THR A 211 -12.63 12.46 -10.42
CA THR A 211 -13.58 13.14 -9.52
C THR A 211 -14.88 12.35 -9.60
N PRO A 212 -15.37 11.69 -8.53
CA PRO A 212 -16.81 11.52 -8.42
C PRO A 212 -17.33 12.95 -8.32
N GLY A 213 -18.11 13.39 -9.30
CA GLY A 213 -18.64 14.75 -9.33
C GLY A 213 -19.32 15.06 -8.00
N LEU A 214 -18.63 15.80 -7.12
CA LEU A 214 -19.29 16.65 -6.16
C LEU A 214 -19.83 17.80 -7.00
N GLY A 215 -21.05 17.59 -7.51
CA GLY A 215 -21.88 18.66 -8.05
C GLY A 215 -22.21 19.60 -6.90
N VAL A 216 -21.27 20.48 -6.56
CA VAL A 216 -21.58 21.68 -5.81
C VAL A 216 -22.24 22.62 -6.80
N THR A 217 -23.57 22.55 -6.88
CA THR A 217 -24.35 23.63 -7.51
C THR A 217 -24.13 24.86 -6.65
N PRO A 218 -23.47 25.92 -7.15
CA PRO A 218 -23.36 27.15 -6.38
C PRO A 218 -24.79 27.71 -6.23
N LEU A 219 -25.27 27.81 -4.99
CA LEU A 219 -26.48 28.58 -4.71
C LEU A 219 -26.17 30.02 -5.08
N THR A 220 -26.66 30.44 -6.25
CA THR A 220 -26.64 31.84 -6.64
C THR A 220 -27.56 32.57 -5.67
N GLY A 221 -26.97 33.19 -4.64
CA GLY A 221 -27.69 34.00 -3.68
C GLY A 221 -28.44 35.09 -4.43
N LYS A 222 -29.77 34.98 -4.45
CA LYS A 222 -30.66 36.03 -4.95
C LYS A 222 -30.44 37.25 -4.05
N ARG A 223 -29.74 38.27 -4.55
CA ARG A 223 -29.75 39.59 -3.93
C ARG A 223 -31.19 40.09 -3.91
N PRO A 224 -31.77 40.45 -2.76
CA PRO A 224 -32.94 41.31 -2.76
C PRO A 224 -32.46 42.71 -3.14
N GLY A 225 -33.21 43.36 -4.00
CA GLY A 225 -33.14 44.80 -4.20
C GLY A 225 -34.42 45.28 -4.85
N PRO A 226 -34.63 46.60 -4.94
CA PRO A 226 -34.03 47.65 -4.11
C PRO A 226 -34.66 47.76 -2.71
#